data_AF-A0A956KEW5-F1
#
_entry.id   AF-A0A956KEW5-F1
#
_cell.length_a   1.000
_cell.length_b   1.000
_cell.length_c   1.000
_cell.angle_alpha   90.00
_cell.angle_beta   90.00
_cell.angle_gamma   90.00
#
_symmetry.space_group_name_H-M   'P 1'
#
loop_
_entity.id
_entity.type
_entity.pdbx_description
1 polymer ?
#
loop_
_entity_poly.entity_id
_entity_poly.type
_entity_poly.pdbx_seq_one_letter_code
_entity_poly.pdbx_strand_id
1 'polypeptide(L)'
;MASRRDLSRWGLAVLALALACGDDAPAPEEAPLAPVAAPSSIDAPLAPVARLSTADRWIDLIAQRPSAVTTAGDRTLVELGRPAAQIHAAMVAGETWRFGQEIEGRRAGVVLGRGAALELPVDGPLAPLFLQARPEGERAGAGEASLGMAITLRALAKDQLVTVLWNETPLANLSVREDWERRTFSLPPGLVRAGENRLRLHFRRTAAYGELGEVSAAVATVELGRIEDIRAGPPPPADPYRVDPVRDGAELLTLPAGRGLAFYVLAPNRGKLRIEARGRGRLQALVSTEADHREGRPPAVLLDEPVAPSWRERELDLAGHGGVPIRVELRADGREPDAEVSLRALEIVVRRAVPVDRRERVLRDLYVVAVEAARADEVFVSDARAARLPALDRIARESLVFTRAYAVEPWSVPTQMAALSSVIPPVHRTVRGVRLASGQTLLSELLDQAGFHTVAVTANGDFTAERGLDQGFDRLVSLDRSSAQGDAASDLVAAGLAALAEAPPRASPPPRLLYLNIVDPRAPYDPPRPLAERVERPAAKPGEKDSNDLPAPHLTHLWVGKVHAGKHEPSARELAYVRALYRGELQSVDQAVDELLAALEADGRLEDAALVFVG
;
A
#
# COMPACT_ATOMS: atom_id res chain seq x y z
N MET A 1 37.56 26.26 -66.03
CA MET A 1 38.17 24.90 -66.00
C MET A 1 37.14 23.97 -65.37
N ALA A 2 36.12 23.51 -66.11
CA ALA A 2 36.13 22.38 -67.05
C ALA A 2 36.07 21.03 -66.30
N SER A 3 35.13 20.09 -66.54
CA SER A 3 34.03 20.04 -67.50
C SER A 3 33.13 18.79 -67.27
N ARG A 4 31.81 18.93 -67.50
CA ARG A 4 30.91 18.11 -68.37
C ARG A 4 30.60 16.64 -67.97
N ARG A 5 29.40 16.06 -68.18
CA ARG A 5 28.19 16.32 -69.02
C ARG A 5 26.95 15.85 -68.23
N ASP A 6 25.74 16.42 -68.25
CA ASP A 6 24.85 16.97 -69.30
C ASP A 6 23.89 15.93 -69.94
N LEU A 7 22.63 16.36 -70.11
CA LEU A 7 21.50 15.81 -70.90
C LEU A 7 20.74 14.58 -70.33
N SER A 8 19.40 14.52 -70.26
CA SER A 8 18.35 15.45 -70.67
C SER A 8 16.96 14.84 -70.36
N ARG A 9 15.93 15.70 -70.38
CA ARG A 9 14.57 15.47 -70.90
C ARG A 9 13.38 15.13 -69.96
N TRP A 10 12.50 16.14 -69.90
CA TRP A 10 11.02 16.11 -69.88
C TRP A 10 10.29 15.71 -68.58
N GLY A 11 9.51 16.68 -68.08
CA GLY A 11 8.50 16.46 -67.06
C GLY A 11 7.12 16.14 -67.61
N LEU A 12 6.21 15.79 -66.70
CA LEU A 12 4.76 16.05 -66.65
C LEU A 12 4.27 15.30 -65.38
N ALA A 13 3.86 15.97 -64.30
CA ALA A 13 2.52 16.51 -64.01
C ALA A 13 1.46 15.45 -63.62
N VAL A 14 1.08 15.49 -62.32
CA VAL A 14 -0.28 15.43 -61.72
C VAL A 14 -1.20 14.20 -61.95
N LEU A 15 -1.63 13.56 -60.84
CA LEU A 15 -3.02 13.31 -60.37
C LEU A 15 -2.95 12.24 -59.24
N ALA A 16 -3.28 12.47 -57.96
CA ALA A 16 -4.55 12.80 -57.31
C ALA A 16 -5.60 11.65 -57.25
N LEU A 17 -5.85 11.22 -56.00
CA LEU A 17 -7.08 10.67 -55.39
C LEU A 17 -7.62 9.25 -55.70
N ALA A 18 -7.49 8.40 -54.67
CA ALA A 18 -8.55 7.82 -53.83
C ALA A 18 -9.60 6.81 -54.37
N LEU A 19 -9.79 5.77 -53.53
CA LEU A 19 -10.95 4.90 -53.27
C LEU A 19 -11.22 3.71 -54.21
N ALA A 20 -11.04 2.48 -53.68
CA ALA A 20 -12.08 1.44 -53.62
C ALA A 20 -11.60 0.21 -52.82
N CYS A 21 -12.55 -0.40 -52.10
CA CYS A 21 -12.46 -1.59 -51.25
C CYS A 21 -12.05 -2.88 -51.98
N GLY A 22 -11.61 -3.90 -51.23
CA GLY A 22 -11.70 -5.30 -51.64
C GLY A 22 -10.76 -6.28 -50.93
N ASP A 23 -11.36 -7.12 -50.10
CA ASP A 23 -11.07 -8.54 -49.86
C ASP A 23 -10.23 -8.99 -48.64
N ASP A 24 -10.95 -9.76 -47.81
CA ASP A 24 -10.55 -10.60 -46.70
C ASP A 24 -9.48 -11.65 -47.07
N ALA A 25 -8.43 -11.75 -46.26
CA ALA A 25 -7.60 -12.94 -46.16
C ALA A 25 -7.29 -13.22 -44.68
N PRO A 26 -7.41 -14.48 -44.19
CA PRO A 26 -7.23 -14.80 -42.78
C PRO A 26 -5.76 -14.77 -42.36
N ALA A 27 -5.51 -14.37 -41.11
CA ALA A 27 -4.18 -14.36 -40.49
C ALA A 27 -3.60 -15.79 -40.39
N PRO A 28 -2.27 -15.97 -40.54
CA PRO A 28 -1.65 -17.28 -40.49
C PRO A 28 -1.66 -17.86 -39.07
N GLU A 29 -1.98 -19.16 -39.00
CA GLU A 29 -1.97 -20.00 -37.80
C GLU A 29 -0.55 -20.12 -37.22
N GLU A 30 -0.36 -19.71 -35.95
CA GLU A 30 0.87 -19.97 -35.20
C GLU A 30 0.98 -21.46 -34.86
N ALA A 31 2.07 -22.10 -35.28
CA ALA A 31 2.38 -23.47 -34.92
C ALA A 31 2.64 -23.58 -33.40
N PRO A 32 2.12 -24.62 -32.71
CA PRO A 32 2.35 -24.78 -31.28
C PRO A 32 3.82 -25.09 -31.00
N LEU A 33 4.41 -24.29 -30.10
CA LEU A 33 5.75 -24.50 -29.55
C LEU A 33 5.82 -25.86 -28.84
N ALA A 34 6.89 -26.61 -29.11
CA ALA A 34 7.16 -27.89 -28.46
C ALA A 34 7.34 -27.73 -26.94
N PRO A 35 6.85 -28.67 -26.11
CA PRO A 35 6.99 -28.59 -24.66
C PRO A 35 8.45 -28.73 -24.25
N VAL A 36 8.95 -27.74 -23.51
CA VAL A 36 10.24 -27.79 -22.83
C VAL A 36 10.13 -28.81 -21.68
N ALA A 37 11.11 -29.70 -21.58
CA ALA A 37 11.14 -30.77 -20.58
C ALA A 37 11.05 -30.19 -19.16
N ALA A 38 10.18 -30.79 -18.34
CA ALA A 38 10.07 -30.49 -16.92
C ALA A 38 11.39 -30.82 -16.19
N PRO A 39 11.80 -30.04 -15.17
CA PRO A 39 12.91 -30.39 -14.32
C PRO A 39 12.67 -31.75 -13.65
N SER A 40 13.73 -32.54 -13.53
CA SER A 40 13.74 -33.84 -12.86
C SER A 40 13.15 -33.74 -11.45
N SER A 41 12.19 -34.61 -11.15
CA SER A 41 11.58 -34.75 -9.83
C SER A 41 12.64 -34.96 -8.75
N ILE A 42 12.51 -34.23 -7.64
CA ILE A 42 13.27 -34.46 -6.42
C ILE A 42 12.82 -35.81 -5.84
N ASP A 43 13.62 -36.86 -6.02
CA ASP A 43 13.43 -38.19 -5.43
C ASP A 43 13.95 -38.26 -3.96
N ALA A 44 13.84 -37.16 -3.22
CA ALA A 44 14.08 -37.19 -1.78
C ALA A 44 12.75 -37.52 -1.08
N PRO A 45 12.65 -38.63 -0.33
CA PRO A 45 11.46 -38.91 0.46
C PRO A 45 11.30 -37.81 1.51
N LEU A 46 10.28 -36.95 1.30
CA LEU A 46 9.85 -36.00 2.32
C LEU A 46 9.53 -36.77 3.60
N ALA A 47 10.10 -36.35 4.72
CA ALA A 47 9.87 -36.94 6.03
C ALA A 47 8.35 -37.07 6.29
N PRO A 48 7.88 -38.12 7.00
CA PRO A 48 6.45 -38.30 7.26
C PRO A 48 5.92 -37.13 8.10
N VAL A 49 5.28 -36.18 7.42
CA VAL A 49 4.72 -34.98 8.05
C VAL A 49 3.32 -35.31 8.58
N ALA A 50 3.12 -35.13 9.88
CA ALA A 50 1.77 -35.10 10.42
C ALA A 50 1.02 -33.87 9.87
N ARG A 51 -0.10 -34.08 9.16
CA ARG A 51 -1.02 -32.98 8.81
C ARG A 51 -1.71 -32.52 10.10
N LEU A 52 -1.27 -31.42 10.66
CA LEU A 52 -2.07 -30.63 11.59
C LEU A 52 -2.85 -29.61 10.76
N SER A 53 -4.18 -29.68 10.81
CA SER A 53 -5.03 -28.61 10.31
C SER A 53 -5.37 -27.69 11.48
N THR A 54 -4.67 -26.57 11.59
CA THR A 54 -5.05 -25.46 12.47
C THR A 54 -5.71 -24.37 11.63
N ALA A 55 -6.72 -23.71 12.19
CA ALA A 55 -7.19 -22.44 11.65
C ALA A 55 -6.26 -21.36 12.18
N ASP A 56 -5.38 -20.85 11.32
CA ASP A 56 -4.48 -19.77 11.71
C ASP A 56 -5.20 -18.45 11.48
N ARG A 57 -5.14 -17.57 12.48
CA ARG A 57 -5.65 -16.20 12.37
C ARG A 57 -4.84 -15.45 11.32
N TRP A 58 -5.49 -15.06 10.24
CA TRP A 58 -4.88 -14.30 9.14
C TRP A 58 -4.92 -12.80 9.43
N ILE A 59 -6.10 -12.27 9.77
CA ILE A 59 -6.31 -10.86 10.14
C ILE A 59 -7.29 -10.81 11.31
N ASP A 60 -7.00 -9.97 12.30
CA ASP A 60 -7.92 -9.59 13.38
C ASP A 60 -8.57 -8.24 13.02
N LEU A 61 -9.86 -8.23 12.70
CA LEU A 61 -10.57 -7.02 12.29
C LEU A 61 -10.98 -6.15 13.49
N ILE A 62 -11.02 -6.68 14.71
CA ILE A 62 -11.21 -5.86 15.92
C ILE A 62 -9.97 -5.00 16.13
N ALA A 63 -8.78 -5.60 16.01
CA ALA A 63 -7.51 -4.87 16.08
C ALA A 63 -7.36 -3.87 14.92
N GLN A 64 -7.83 -4.21 13.72
CA GLN A 64 -7.81 -3.34 12.53
C GLN A 64 -8.96 -2.31 12.47
N ARG A 65 -9.78 -2.18 13.53
CA ARG A 65 -10.90 -1.21 13.58
C ARG A 65 -10.53 0.25 13.26
N PRO A 66 -9.31 0.78 13.49
CA PRO A 66 -9.00 2.15 13.08
C PRO A 66 -9.05 2.33 11.57
N SER A 67 -8.93 1.24 10.80
CA SER A 67 -9.02 1.19 9.34
C SER A 67 -10.43 0.96 8.80
N ALA A 68 -11.42 0.82 9.69
CA ALA A 68 -12.80 0.56 9.29
C ALA A 68 -13.51 1.85 8.88
N VAL A 69 -14.24 1.78 7.77
CA VAL A 69 -15.23 2.79 7.41
C VAL A 69 -16.46 2.58 8.28
N THR A 70 -16.89 3.62 8.99
CA THR A 70 -18.06 3.54 9.86
C THR A 70 -19.34 3.87 9.12
N THR A 71 -20.41 3.13 9.40
CA THR A 71 -21.73 3.36 8.81
C THR A 71 -22.80 3.63 9.87
N ALA A 72 -23.83 4.37 9.46
CA ALA A 72 -25.04 4.61 10.24
C ALA A 72 -26.27 4.35 9.33
N GLY A 73 -26.87 3.17 9.48
CA GLY A 73 -27.77 2.61 8.46
C GLY A 73 -27.02 2.41 7.15
N ASP A 74 -27.58 2.89 6.04
CA ASP A 74 -26.94 2.85 4.73
C ASP A 74 -26.00 4.05 4.47
N ARG A 75 -25.77 4.92 5.46
CA ARG A 75 -24.88 6.07 5.30
C ARG A 75 -23.44 5.72 5.65
N THR A 76 -22.50 6.21 4.86
CA THR A 76 -21.11 6.34 5.30
C THR A 76 -21.01 7.56 6.21
N LEU A 77 -20.38 7.38 7.38
CA LEU A 77 -20.16 8.43 8.35
C LEU A 77 -18.66 8.59 8.59
N VAL A 78 -18.14 9.81 8.40
CA VAL A 78 -16.76 10.17 8.72
C VAL A 78 -16.77 11.16 9.86
N GLU A 79 -16.27 10.73 11.02
CA GLU A 79 -16.21 11.54 12.25
C GLU A 79 -14.81 12.11 12.46
N LEU A 80 -14.56 13.33 11.97
CA LEU A 80 -13.22 13.93 12.00
C LEU A 80 -12.74 14.29 13.42
N GLY A 81 -13.64 14.24 14.41
CA GLY A 81 -13.31 14.28 15.83
C GLY A 81 -12.63 13.01 16.36
N ARG A 82 -12.45 11.97 15.55
CA ARG A 82 -11.71 10.75 15.89
C ARG A 82 -10.37 10.72 15.13
N PRO A 83 -9.25 10.33 15.78
CA PRO A 83 -7.98 10.12 15.07
C PRO A 83 -8.09 9.13 13.91
N ALA A 84 -8.95 8.11 14.03
CA ALA A 84 -9.20 7.12 12.99
C ALA A 84 -9.73 7.71 11.67
N ALA A 85 -10.30 8.93 11.67
CA ALA A 85 -10.71 9.59 10.43
C ALA A 85 -9.54 9.88 9.47
N GLN A 86 -8.29 9.74 9.93
CA GLN A 86 -7.11 9.85 9.10
C GLN A 86 -7.09 8.88 7.92
N ILE A 87 -7.78 7.73 7.99
CA ILE A 87 -7.87 6.81 6.85
C ILE A 87 -8.55 7.42 5.62
N HIS A 88 -9.33 8.48 5.83
CA HIS A 88 -9.96 9.25 4.77
C HIS A 88 -9.11 10.44 4.32
N ALA A 89 -7.98 10.75 4.93
CA ALA A 89 -7.20 11.93 4.57
C ALA A 89 -6.48 11.73 3.23
N ALA A 90 -6.70 12.66 2.28
CA ALA A 90 -5.91 12.68 1.06
C ALA A 90 -4.48 13.17 1.36
N MET A 91 -3.46 12.41 0.95
CA MET A 91 -2.05 12.78 1.15
C MET A 91 -1.53 13.67 0.00
N VAL A 92 -1.90 14.95 0.01
CA VAL A 92 -1.45 15.93 -1.00
C VAL A 92 -0.78 17.13 -0.33
N ALA A 93 0.33 17.58 -0.91
CA ALA A 93 1.09 18.71 -0.38
C ALA A 93 0.22 19.98 -0.25
N GLY A 94 0.21 20.58 0.95
CA GLY A 94 -0.56 21.79 1.26
C GLY A 94 -2.02 21.54 1.66
N GLU A 95 -2.48 20.28 1.63
CA GLU A 95 -3.78 19.87 2.16
C GLU A 95 -3.56 19.13 3.46
N THR A 96 -3.88 19.76 4.59
CA THR A 96 -3.47 19.21 5.89
C THR A 96 -4.59 19.26 6.91
N TRP A 97 -4.88 18.10 7.47
CA TRP A 97 -5.81 17.93 8.56
C TRP A 97 -5.06 17.75 9.88
N ARG A 98 -5.67 18.27 10.96
CA ARG A 98 -5.38 17.83 12.32
C ARG A 98 -6.65 17.28 12.95
N PHE A 99 -6.75 15.96 13.04
CA PHE A 99 -7.94 15.25 13.53
C PHE A 99 -8.05 15.25 15.06
N GLY A 100 -9.26 14.97 15.57
CA GLY A 100 -9.49 14.69 16.98
C GLY A 100 -9.32 15.87 17.95
N GLN A 101 -9.34 17.10 17.44
CA GLN A 101 -9.21 18.31 18.25
C GLN A 101 -10.53 18.67 18.91
N GLU A 102 -10.48 19.30 20.08
CA GLU A 102 -11.65 19.87 20.73
C GLU A 102 -11.80 21.33 20.31
N ILE A 103 -12.92 21.65 19.67
CA ILE A 103 -13.24 22.99 19.18
C ILE A 103 -14.62 23.35 19.70
N GLU A 104 -14.66 24.26 20.67
CA GLU A 104 -15.90 24.89 21.15
C GLU A 104 -16.93 23.83 21.59
N GLY A 105 -16.48 22.93 22.48
CA GLY A 105 -17.29 21.85 23.05
C GLY A 105 -17.57 20.67 22.12
N ARG A 106 -16.98 20.62 20.92
CA ARG A 106 -17.16 19.50 19.98
C ARG A 106 -15.83 19.00 19.43
N ARG A 107 -15.67 17.68 19.34
CA ARG A 107 -14.51 17.08 18.68
C ARG A 107 -14.62 17.19 17.16
N ALA A 108 -13.54 17.59 16.50
CA ALA A 108 -13.50 17.86 15.07
C ALA A 108 -12.10 17.70 14.46
N GLY A 109 -12.04 17.66 13.13
CA GLY A 109 -10.83 17.85 12.36
C GLY A 109 -10.65 19.31 11.99
N VAL A 110 -9.45 19.83 12.17
CA VAL A 110 -9.09 21.22 11.87
C VAL A 110 -8.33 21.26 10.54
N VAL A 111 -8.71 22.19 9.67
CA VAL A 111 -8.03 22.46 8.41
C VAL A 111 -6.88 23.41 8.67
N LEU A 112 -5.65 22.93 8.46
CA LEU A 112 -4.43 23.74 8.55
C LEU A 112 -4.17 24.39 7.19
N GLY A 113 -3.92 25.70 7.17
CA GLY A 113 -3.85 26.44 5.92
C GLY A 113 -5.22 26.54 5.24
N ARG A 114 -5.23 26.63 3.90
CA ARG A 114 -6.43 26.97 3.10
C ARG A 114 -7.13 25.79 2.45
N GLY A 115 -6.55 24.60 2.48
CA GLY A 115 -7.05 23.46 1.72
C GLY A 115 -7.02 22.19 2.56
N ALA A 116 -8.03 21.35 2.38
CA ALA A 116 -8.00 19.99 2.87
C ALA A 116 -8.88 19.09 1.99
N ALA A 117 -8.51 17.83 1.85
CA ALA A 117 -9.31 16.86 1.11
C ALA A 117 -9.47 15.54 1.87
N LEU A 118 -10.56 14.85 1.56
CA LEU A 118 -10.88 13.51 2.03
C LEU A 118 -11.14 12.59 0.83
N GLU A 119 -10.66 11.36 0.90
CA GLU A 119 -11.07 10.24 0.04
C GLU A 119 -12.19 9.48 0.74
N LEU A 120 -13.32 9.37 0.05
CA LEU A 120 -14.56 8.85 0.58
C LEU A 120 -15.09 7.73 -0.34
N PRO A 121 -15.25 6.50 0.18
CA PRO A 121 -15.74 5.40 -0.62
C PRO A 121 -17.26 5.50 -0.86
N VAL A 122 -17.67 5.30 -2.11
CA VAL A 122 -19.06 5.20 -2.55
C VAL A 122 -19.33 3.78 -3.05
N ASP A 123 -19.48 2.87 -2.09
CA ASP A 123 -19.52 1.42 -2.29
C ASP A 123 -20.70 0.77 -1.58
N GLY A 124 -20.86 -0.55 -1.77
CA GLY A 124 -21.91 -1.34 -1.13
C GLY A 124 -23.30 -0.77 -1.46
N PRO A 125 -24.12 -0.41 -0.46
CA PRO A 125 -25.46 0.13 -0.72
C PRO A 125 -25.45 1.53 -1.38
N LEU A 126 -24.30 2.21 -1.41
CA LEU A 126 -24.14 3.53 -2.02
C LEU A 126 -23.58 3.48 -3.44
N ALA A 127 -23.19 2.30 -3.94
CA ALA A 127 -22.64 2.17 -5.28
C ALA A 127 -23.61 2.77 -6.32
N PRO A 128 -23.17 3.67 -7.22
CA PRO A 128 -24.09 4.45 -8.06
C PRO A 128 -25.00 3.59 -8.95
N LEU A 129 -24.47 2.56 -9.59
CA LEU A 129 -25.27 1.66 -10.43
C LEU A 129 -26.23 0.80 -9.60
N PHE A 130 -25.85 0.43 -8.38
CA PHE A 130 -26.74 -0.28 -7.47
C PHE A 130 -27.96 0.58 -7.10
N LEU A 131 -27.76 1.88 -6.87
CA LEU A 131 -28.86 2.82 -6.60
C LEU A 131 -29.76 3.06 -7.83
N GLN A 132 -29.24 2.86 -9.04
CA GLN A 132 -30.00 2.99 -10.28
C GLN A 132 -30.78 1.72 -10.65
N ALA A 133 -30.28 0.54 -10.25
CA ALA A 133 -30.92 -0.75 -10.49
C ALA A 133 -32.20 -0.87 -9.64
N ARG A 134 -33.38 -0.69 -10.26
CA ARG A 134 -34.67 -0.92 -9.61
C ARG A 134 -35.04 -2.41 -9.56
N PRO A 135 -35.80 -2.88 -8.55
CA PRO A 135 -36.50 -4.17 -8.63
C PRO A 135 -37.47 -4.19 -9.83
N GLU A 136 -37.68 -5.36 -10.44
CA GLU A 136 -38.63 -5.51 -11.56
C GLU A 136 -40.04 -5.03 -11.18
N GLY A 137 -40.58 -4.03 -11.89
CA GLY A 137 -42.01 -3.67 -11.84
C GLY A 137 -42.37 -2.19 -11.59
N GLU A 138 -41.46 -1.32 -11.20
CA GLU A 138 -41.79 0.09 -10.93
C GLU A 138 -41.42 1.04 -12.09
N ARG A 139 -42.44 1.58 -12.77
CA ARG A 139 -42.28 2.62 -13.81
C ARG A 139 -41.58 3.87 -13.27
N ALA A 140 -40.69 4.45 -14.08
CA ALA A 140 -39.95 5.67 -13.80
C ALA A 140 -40.88 6.88 -13.68
N GLY A 141 -41.19 7.29 -12.44
CA GLY A 141 -41.44 8.70 -12.15
C GLY A 141 -40.11 9.44 -12.13
N ALA A 142 -40.02 10.59 -12.79
CA ALA A 142 -38.83 11.43 -12.82
C ALA A 142 -38.36 11.77 -11.39
N GLY A 143 -37.29 11.12 -10.96
CA GLY A 143 -36.73 11.18 -9.62
C GLY A 143 -35.64 10.12 -9.51
N GLU A 144 -34.52 10.34 -10.21
CA GLU A 144 -33.31 9.52 -10.09
C GLU A 144 -32.91 9.43 -8.62
N ALA A 145 -32.64 8.22 -8.13
CA ALA A 145 -32.05 8.03 -6.81
C ALA A 145 -30.70 8.77 -6.79
N SER A 146 -30.68 9.95 -6.17
CA SER A 146 -29.51 10.82 -6.12
C SER A 146 -28.80 10.63 -4.79
N LEU A 147 -27.49 10.52 -4.85
CA LEU A 147 -26.64 10.57 -3.66
C LEU A 147 -26.61 11.99 -3.10
N GLY A 148 -26.41 12.08 -1.81
CA GLY A 148 -26.24 13.32 -1.09
C GLY A 148 -25.05 13.26 -0.14
N MET A 149 -24.57 14.44 0.21
CA MET A 149 -23.54 14.63 1.22
C MET A 149 -24.02 15.64 2.26
N ALA A 150 -23.68 15.46 3.53
CA ALA A 150 -23.71 16.53 4.52
C ALA A 150 -22.34 16.77 5.12
N ILE A 151 -22.02 18.03 5.37
CA ILE A 151 -20.81 18.46 6.08
C ILE A 151 -21.25 19.27 7.29
N THR A 152 -20.84 18.86 8.48
CA THR A 152 -21.00 19.65 9.70
C THR A 152 -19.72 20.39 10.01
N LEU A 153 -19.74 21.71 9.91
CA LEU A 153 -18.54 22.55 9.99
C LEU A 153 -18.80 23.90 10.67
N ARG A 154 -17.73 24.56 11.09
CA ARG A 154 -17.72 25.96 11.52
C ARG A 154 -16.46 26.67 11.04
N ALA A 155 -16.54 27.97 10.87
CA ALA A 155 -15.41 28.82 10.56
C ALA A 155 -14.53 29.03 11.80
N LEU A 156 -13.22 29.09 11.58
CA LEU A 156 -12.23 29.53 12.57
C LEU A 156 -11.60 30.88 12.19
N ALA A 157 -12.00 31.44 11.04
CA ALA A 157 -11.64 32.77 10.57
C ALA A 157 -12.92 33.56 10.21
N LYS A 158 -12.90 34.88 10.44
CA LYS A 158 -14.06 35.75 10.17
C LYS A 158 -14.39 35.89 8.69
N ASP A 159 -15.68 36.04 8.36
CA ASP A 159 -16.28 36.07 7.02
C ASP A 159 -15.70 34.99 6.08
N GLN A 160 -15.67 33.76 6.58
CA GLN A 160 -15.10 32.64 5.84
C GLN A 160 -15.97 32.25 4.65
N LEU A 161 -15.32 32.00 3.52
CA LEU A 161 -15.91 31.35 2.36
C LEU A 161 -15.23 30.00 2.14
N VAL A 162 -16.02 29.00 1.75
CA VAL A 162 -15.55 27.69 1.34
C VAL A 162 -16.04 27.37 -0.07
N THR A 163 -15.12 26.94 -0.92
CA THR A 163 -15.41 26.23 -2.16
C THR A 163 -15.38 24.74 -1.87
N VAL A 164 -16.51 24.07 -2.08
CA VAL A 164 -16.64 22.62 -1.95
C VAL A 164 -16.51 22.02 -3.34
N LEU A 165 -15.54 21.13 -3.52
CA LEU A 165 -15.34 20.39 -4.76
C LEU A 165 -15.54 18.90 -4.51
N TRP A 166 -16.10 18.23 -5.50
CA TRP A 166 -16.24 16.78 -5.55
C TRP A 166 -15.59 16.25 -6.82
N ASN A 167 -14.63 15.34 -6.69
CA ASN A 167 -13.80 14.85 -7.78
C ASN A 167 -13.23 16.03 -8.61
N GLU A 168 -12.65 17.02 -7.90
CA GLU A 168 -12.11 18.27 -8.45
C GLU A 168 -13.12 19.17 -9.21
N THR A 169 -14.40 18.83 -9.20
CA THR A 169 -15.46 19.64 -9.80
C THR A 169 -16.16 20.49 -8.73
N PRO A 170 -16.27 21.82 -8.90
CA PRO A 170 -16.95 22.68 -7.92
C PRO A 170 -18.43 22.28 -7.75
N LEU A 171 -18.84 21.98 -6.52
CA LEU A 171 -20.23 21.74 -6.14
C LEU A 171 -20.91 23.00 -5.62
N ALA A 172 -20.21 23.79 -4.81
CA ALA A 172 -20.78 24.97 -4.17
C ALA A 172 -19.72 25.96 -3.69
N ASN A 173 -20.11 27.23 -3.58
CA ASN A 173 -19.37 28.28 -2.89
C ASN A 173 -20.28 28.85 -1.80
N LEU A 174 -19.87 28.73 -0.53
CA LEU A 174 -20.72 29.05 0.62
C LEU A 174 -20.00 29.95 1.62
N SER A 175 -20.75 30.79 2.32
CA SER A 175 -20.28 31.37 3.58
C SER A 175 -20.41 30.36 4.71
N VAL A 176 -19.40 30.30 5.57
CA VAL A 176 -19.37 29.42 6.75
C VAL A 176 -19.49 30.29 8.00
N ARG A 177 -20.44 29.94 8.87
CA ARG A 177 -20.66 30.66 10.13
C ARG A 177 -19.64 30.25 11.19
N GLU A 178 -19.42 31.12 12.17
CA GLU A 178 -18.61 30.78 13.35
C GLU A 178 -19.33 29.78 14.26
N ASP A 179 -20.65 29.69 14.21
CA ASP A 179 -21.39 28.59 14.85
C ASP A 179 -21.33 27.30 14.05
N TRP A 180 -21.47 26.16 14.73
CA TRP A 180 -21.60 24.86 14.09
C TRP A 180 -22.84 24.81 13.20
N GLU A 181 -22.66 24.48 11.92
CA GLU A 181 -23.74 24.30 10.96
C GLU A 181 -23.58 23.03 10.13
N ARG A 182 -24.71 22.40 9.78
CA ARG A 182 -24.76 21.26 8.86
C ARG A 182 -25.22 21.74 7.49
N ARG A 183 -24.38 21.57 6.47
CA ARG A 183 -24.67 21.92 5.07
C ARG A 183 -24.90 20.64 4.28
N THR A 184 -25.97 20.60 3.48
CA THR A 184 -26.34 19.44 2.66
C THR A 184 -26.15 19.73 1.18
N PHE A 185 -25.68 18.75 0.43
CA PHE A 185 -25.35 18.84 -0.99
C PHE A 185 -25.97 17.66 -1.74
N SER A 186 -26.51 17.90 -2.92
CA SER A 186 -26.81 16.84 -3.88
C SER A 186 -25.55 16.49 -4.66
N LEU A 187 -25.29 15.21 -4.87
CA LEU A 187 -24.17 14.71 -5.67
C LEU A 187 -24.70 14.25 -7.04
N PRO A 188 -24.40 14.97 -8.14
CA PRO A 188 -24.87 14.61 -9.46
C PRO A 188 -24.36 13.23 -9.90
N PRO A 189 -25.19 12.35 -10.50
CA PRO A 189 -24.75 11.02 -10.93
C PRO A 189 -23.51 11.02 -11.82
N GLY A 190 -23.38 12.00 -12.72
CA GLY A 190 -22.20 12.13 -13.60
C GLY A 190 -20.90 12.55 -12.91
N LEU A 191 -20.96 12.96 -11.64
CA LEU A 191 -19.78 13.33 -10.84
C LEU A 191 -19.39 12.26 -9.82
N VAL A 192 -20.15 11.18 -9.69
CA VAL A 192 -19.92 10.12 -8.70
C VAL A 192 -19.54 8.82 -9.41
N ARG A 193 -18.54 8.13 -8.87
CA ARG A 193 -18.13 6.79 -9.32
C ARG A 193 -18.19 5.80 -8.17
N ALA A 194 -18.28 4.51 -8.47
CA ALA A 194 -18.02 3.47 -7.47
C ALA A 194 -16.56 3.56 -6.99
N GLY A 195 -16.29 3.16 -5.74
CA GLY A 195 -14.99 3.26 -5.09
C GLY A 195 -14.70 4.65 -4.52
N GLU A 196 -13.42 5.02 -4.50
CA GLU A 196 -12.94 6.26 -3.88
C GLU A 196 -13.32 7.51 -4.69
N ASN A 197 -13.92 8.47 -3.98
CA ASN A 197 -14.27 9.79 -4.49
C ASN A 197 -13.66 10.88 -3.59
N ARG A 198 -13.21 11.96 -4.20
CA ARG A 198 -12.48 13.01 -3.49
C ARG A 198 -13.37 14.19 -3.14
N LEU A 199 -13.52 14.47 -1.85
CA LEU A 199 -14.08 15.72 -1.33
C LEU A 199 -12.95 16.70 -1.05
N ARG A 200 -12.94 17.87 -1.68
CA ARG A 200 -11.96 18.92 -1.43
C ARG A 200 -12.63 20.19 -0.94
N LEU A 201 -12.09 20.75 0.13
CA LEU A 201 -12.54 21.98 0.76
C LEU A 201 -11.46 23.04 0.63
N HIS A 202 -11.77 24.13 -0.08
CA HIS A 202 -10.87 25.26 -0.23
C HIS A 202 -11.45 26.49 0.47
N PHE A 203 -10.73 27.03 1.44
CA PHE A 203 -11.16 28.15 2.26
C PHE A 203 -10.43 29.43 1.86
N ARG A 204 -11.17 30.54 1.85
CA ARG A 204 -10.64 31.84 1.41
C ARG A 204 -9.63 32.44 2.39
N ARG A 205 -9.87 32.28 3.69
CA ARG A 205 -9.12 32.97 4.75
C ARG A 205 -8.51 31.97 5.73
N THR A 206 -7.39 32.33 6.32
CA THR A 206 -6.85 31.68 7.52
C THR A 206 -6.77 32.68 8.66
N ALA A 207 -6.71 32.16 9.88
CA ALA A 207 -6.45 32.93 11.08
C ALA A 207 -5.64 32.08 12.06
N ALA A 208 -4.81 32.73 12.88
CA ALA A 208 -4.13 32.06 13.97
C ALA A 208 -5.15 31.55 15.02
N TYR A 209 -5.01 30.28 15.43
CA TYR A 209 -5.89 29.65 16.41
C TYR A 209 -5.10 28.82 17.43
N GLY A 210 -4.84 29.44 18.59
CA GLY A 210 -4.07 28.81 19.67
C GLY A 210 -2.73 28.24 19.18
N GLU A 211 -2.40 27.02 19.62
CA GLU A 211 -1.19 26.30 19.21
C GLU A 211 -1.32 25.59 17.85
N LEU A 212 -2.50 25.63 17.21
CA LEU A 212 -2.73 24.98 15.92
C LEU A 212 -2.18 25.78 14.74
N GLY A 213 -1.76 27.03 14.96
CA GLY A 213 -1.22 27.92 13.93
C GLY A 213 -2.31 28.50 13.03
N GLU A 214 -1.99 28.69 11.75
CA GLU A 214 -2.90 29.24 10.75
C GLU A 214 -3.93 28.19 10.30
N VAL A 215 -5.21 28.44 10.62
CA VAL A 215 -6.32 27.52 10.35
C VAL A 215 -7.46 28.22 9.62
N SER A 216 -8.29 27.46 8.92
CA SER A 216 -9.45 28.01 8.20
C SER A 216 -10.80 27.65 8.81
N ALA A 217 -10.98 26.40 9.23
CA ALA A 217 -12.26 25.86 9.68
C ALA A 217 -12.06 24.58 10.52
N ALA A 218 -13.11 24.22 11.26
CA ALA A 218 -13.24 22.91 11.88
C ALA A 218 -14.41 22.16 11.24
N VAL A 219 -14.22 20.89 10.93
CA VAL A 219 -15.23 19.99 10.37
C VAL A 219 -15.42 18.85 11.34
N ALA A 220 -16.65 18.65 11.83
CA ALA A 220 -16.97 17.61 12.80
C ALA A 220 -17.31 16.29 12.11
N THR A 221 -18.18 16.33 11.10
CA THR A 221 -18.65 15.14 10.39
C THR A 221 -18.80 15.39 8.90
N VAL A 222 -18.55 14.35 8.11
CA VAL A 222 -19.00 14.22 6.72
C VAL A 222 -19.88 12.97 6.62
N GLU A 223 -21.06 13.12 6.04
CA GLU A 223 -22.04 12.04 5.83
C GLU A 223 -22.23 11.84 4.32
N LEU A 224 -22.26 10.60 3.86
CA LEU A 224 -22.66 10.23 2.50
C LEU A 224 -23.82 9.24 2.57
N GLY A 225 -24.84 9.44 1.73
CA GLY A 225 -26.01 8.58 1.71
C GLY A 225 -26.96 8.93 0.58
N ARG A 226 -28.17 8.35 0.58
CA ARG A 226 -29.23 8.83 -0.30
C ARG A 226 -29.61 10.26 0.06
N ILE A 227 -29.91 11.09 -0.93
CA ILE A 227 -30.20 12.51 -0.70
C ILE A 227 -31.40 12.72 0.23
N GLU A 228 -32.40 11.83 0.17
CA GLU A 228 -33.58 11.85 1.02
C GLU A 228 -33.20 11.70 2.50
N ASP A 229 -32.35 10.73 2.80
CA ASP A 229 -31.82 10.51 4.15
C ASP A 229 -31.01 11.72 4.62
N ILE A 230 -30.10 12.21 3.78
CA ILE A 230 -29.26 13.36 4.09
C ILE A 230 -30.11 14.60 4.42
N ARG A 231 -31.20 14.82 3.70
CA ARG A 231 -32.16 15.91 3.94
C ARG A 231 -33.03 15.69 5.17
N ALA A 232 -33.33 14.44 5.53
CA ALA A 232 -34.12 14.12 6.72
C ALA A 232 -33.43 14.52 8.04
N GLY A 233 -32.10 14.67 8.03
CA GLY A 233 -31.31 15.11 9.18
C GLY A 233 -30.14 14.19 9.48
N PRO A 234 -29.33 14.48 10.51
CA PRO A 234 -28.23 13.60 10.94
C PRO A 234 -28.76 12.28 11.53
N PRO A 235 -27.99 11.18 11.47
CA PRO A 235 -28.34 9.95 12.18
C PRO A 235 -28.38 10.20 13.70
N PRO A 236 -29.12 9.38 14.47
CA PRO A 236 -29.15 9.49 15.94
C PRO A 236 -27.75 9.50 16.54
N PRO A 237 -27.47 10.38 17.51
CA PRO A 237 -26.14 10.48 18.12
C PRO A 237 -25.83 9.18 18.87
N ALA A 238 -24.82 8.47 18.38
CA ALA A 238 -24.28 7.27 19.00
C ALA A 238 -22.84 7.10 18.52
N ASP A 239 -21.99 6.53 19.36
CA ASP A 239 -20.67 6.10 18.92
C ASP A 239 -20.82 5.02 17.84
N PRO A 240 -19.99 5.01 16.78
CA PRO A 240 -19.99 3.95 15.79
C PRO A 240 -19.70 2.58 16.41
N TYR A 241 -18.88 2.55 17.48
CA TYR A 241 -18.58 1.37 18.27
C TYR A 241 -17.98 1.76 19.63
N ARG A 242 -18.01 0.82 20.58
CA ARG A 242 -17.31 0.87 21.87
C ARG A 242 -16.29 -0.27 21.96
N VAL A 243 -15.19 -0.05 22.65
CA VAL A 243 -14.17 -1.08 22.90
C VAL A 243 -13.88 -1.14 24.39
N ASP A 244 -14.06 -2.32 24.97
CA ASP A 244 -13.81 -2.59 26.37
C ASP A 244 -12.63 -3.56 26.50
N PRO A 245 -11.60 -3.27 27.33
CA PRO A 245 -10.52 -4.21 27.58
C PRO A 245 -11.03 -5.41 28.38
N VAL A 246 -10.57 -6.60 28.03
CA VAL A 246 -10.87 -7.86 28.72
C VAL A 246 -9.60 -8.36 29.43
N ARG A 247 -9.76 -9.24 30.44
CA ARG A 247 -8.62 -9.95 31.04
C ARG A 247 -7.83 -10.68 29.93
N ASP A 248 -6.51 -10.71 30.08
CA ASP A 248 -5.53 -11.30 29.14
C ASP A 248 -5.23 -10.50 27.86
N GLY A 249 -5.61 -9.22 27.82
CA GLY A 249 -5.24 -8.29 26.73
C GLY A 249 -6.12 -8.39 25.48
N ALA A 250 -7.17 -9.21 25.51
CA ALA A 250 -8.19 -9.25 24.46
C ALA A 250 -9.10 -8.02 24.52
N GLU A 251 -9.63 -7.60 23.36
CA GLU A 251 -10.56 -6.48 23.23
C GLU A 251 -11.98 -6.97 22.91
N LEU A 252 -12.98 -6.39 23.57
CA LEU A 252 -14.40 -6.60 23.29
C LEU A 252 -14.92 -5.42 22.48
N LEU A 253 -15.38 -5.65 21.25
CA LEU A 253 -15.97 -4.60 20.41
C LEU A 253 -17.50 -4.67 20.47
N THR A 254 -18.16 -3.57 20.81
CA THR A 254 -19.63 -3.48 20.85
C THR A 254 -20.15 -2.51 19.80
N LEU A 255 -21.03 -3.00 18.93
CA LEU A 255 -21.74 -2.25 17.90
C LEU A 255 -23.16 -1.91 18.37
N PRO A 256 -23.50 -0.62 18.53
CA PRO A 256 -24.89 -0.20 18.77
C PRO A 256 -25.79 -0.48 17.56
N ALA A 257 -27.10 -0.59 17.80
CA ALA A 257 -28.09 -0.71 16.73
C ALA A 257 -27.97 0.43 15.69
N GLY A 258 -28.11 0.04 14.42
CA GLY A 258 -28.00 0.93 13.27
C GLY A 258 -26.55 1.32 12.93
N ARG A 259 -25.54 0.76 13.61
CA ARG A 259 -24.12 1.00 13.31
C ARG A 259 -23.49 -0.17 12.58
N GLY A 260 -22.50 0.15 11.76
CA GLY A 260 -21.72 -0.84 11.05
C GLY A 260 -20.27 -0.43 10.84
N LEU A 261 -19.47 -1.45 10.50
CA LEU A 261 -18.07 -1.33 10.16
C LEU A 261 -17.82 -2.04 8.84
N ALA A 262 -17.23 -1.34 7.88
CA ALA A 262 -16.79 -1.90 6.62
C ALA A 262 -15.26 -1.90 6.54
N PHE A 263 -14.69 -3.05 6.22
CA PHE A 263 -13.26 -3.27 6.09
C PHE A 263 -12.93 -3.61 4.65
N TYR A 264 -11.89 -2.97 4.11
CA TYR A 264 -11.33 -3.30 2.81
C TYR A 264 -10.11 -4.18 3.03
N VAL A 265 -10.22 -5.44 2.61
CA VAL A 265 -9.23 -6.47 2.91
C VAL A 265 -8.99 -7.34 1.69
N LEU A 266 -7.78 -7.86 1.58
CA LEU A 266 -7.45 -8.85 0.58
C LEU A 266 -7.59 -10.25 1.20
N ALA A 267 -8.74 -10.89 0.98
CA ALA A 267 -8.99 -12.21 1.55
C ALA A 267 -8.03 -13.27 0.98
N PRO A 268 -7.48 -14.15 1.82
CA PRO A 268 -6.69 -15.27 1.36
C PRO A 268 -7.56 -16.29 0.62
N ASN A 269 -6.95 -17.07 -0.28
CA ASN A 269 -7.62 -18.21 -0.90
C ASN A 269 -8.09 -19.18 0.20
N ARG A 270 -9.36 -19.59 0.14
CA ARG A 270 -10.01 -20.42 1.18
C ARG A 270 -10.10 -19.76 2.56
N GLY A 271 -10.04 -18.42 2.61
CA GLY A 271 -10.30 -17.68 3.84
C GLY A 271 -11.72 -17.92 4.34
N LYS A 272 -11.90 -17.79 5.65
CA LYS A 272 -13.21 -17.74 6.30
C LYS A 272 -13.29 -16.54 7.21
N LEU A 273 -14.46 -15.94 7.34
CA LEU A 273 -14.76 -14.93 8.35
C LEU A 273 -15.28 -15.62 9.60
N ARG A 274 -14.47 -15.65 10.65
CA ARG A 274 -14.85 -16.13 11.98
C ARG A 274 -15.43 -14.97 12.77
N ILE A 275 -16.66 -15.13 13.26
CA ILE A 275 -17.37 -14.15 14.08
C ILE A 275 -17.79 -14.84 15.36
N GLU A 276 -17.46 -14.27 16.50
CA GLU A 276 -18.02 -14.68 17.77
C GLU A 276 -18.72 -13.50 18.45
N ALA A 277 -20.05 -13.61 18.51
CA ALA A 277 -20.94 -12.53 18.90
C ALA A 277 -21.93 -12.93 20.00
N ARG A 278 -22.40 -11.95 20.76
CA ARG A 278 -23.58 -12.01 21.63
C ARG A 278 -24.30 -10.67 21.64
N GLY A 279 -25.54 -10.63 22.11
CA GLY A 279 -26.25 -9.37 22.28
C GLY A 279 -27.75 -9.48 22.08
N ARG A 280 -28.35 -8.38 21.64
CA ARG A 280 -29.76 -8.23 21.29
C ARG A 280 -29.89 -7.54 19.94
N GLY A 281 -30.87 -7.94 19.15
CA GLY A 281 -31.04 -7.44 17.77
C GLY A 281 -30.57 -8.47 16.75
N ARG A 282 -30.05 -7.97 15.62
CA ARG A 282 -29.73 -8.76 14.43
C ARG A 282 -28.33 -8.39 13.94
N LEU A 283 -27.54 -9.39 13.54
CA LEU A 283 -26.21 -9.19 12.99
C LEU A 283 -26.22 -9.58 11.52
N GLN A 284 -25.79 -8.65 10.68
CA GLN A 284 -25.51 -8.90 9.27
C GLN A 284 -24.02 -8.89 9.03
N ALA A 285 -23.53 -9.85 8.24
CA ALA A 285 -22.22 -9.82 7.62
C ALA A 285 -22.40 -9.88 6.10
N LEU A 286 -21.87 -8.88 5.40
CA LEU A 286 -21.96 -8.72 3.96
C LEU A 286 -20.56 -8.74 3.36
N VAL A 287 -20.46 -9.21 2.12
CA VAL A 287 -19.22 -9.15 1.33
C VAL A 287 -19.52 -8.65 -0.08
N SER A 288 -18.62 -7.82 -0.60
CA SER A 288 -18.70 -7.34 -1.99
C SER A 288 -17.31 -7.09 -2.54
N THR A 289 -17.19 -7.19 -3.86
CA THR A 289 -15.98 -6.89 -4.61
C THR A 289 -16.12 -5.55 -5.32
N GLU A 290 -15.00 -4.99 -5.77
CA GLU A 290 -15.01 -3.79 -6.61
C GLU A 290 -15.80 -4.00 -7.91
N ALA A 291 -15.74 -5.22 -8.48
CA ALA A 291 -16.54 -5.57 -9.65
C ALA A 291 -18.05 -5.51 -9.36
N ASP A 292 -18.49 -5.94 -8.17
CA ASP A 292 -19.89 -5.84 -7.77
C ASP A 292 -20.36 -4.39 -7.73
N HIS A 293 -19.55 -3.47 -7.17
CA HIS A 293 -19.89 -2.05 -7.13
C HIS A 293 -19.92 -1.42 -8.52
N ARG A 294 -18.95 -1.77 -9.39
CA ARG A 294 -18.87 -1.30 -10.78
C ARG A 294 -20.01 -1.82 -11.67
N GLU A 295 -20.58 -2.97 -11.35
CA GLU A 295 -21.69 -3.59 -12.10
C GLU A 295 -23.06 -3.36 -11.44
N GLY A 296 -23.10 -2.69 -10.28
CA GLY A 296 -24.34 -2.43 -9.54
C GLY A 296 -24.94 -3.68 -8.88
N ARG A 297 -24.15 -4.72 -8.63
CA ARG A 297 -24.60 -5.92 -7.92
C ARG A 297 -24.68 -5.66 -6.41
N PRO A 298 -25.74 -6.13 -5.73
CA PRO A 298 -25.85 -6.00 -4.27
C PRO A 298 -24.72 -6.79 -3.57
N PRO A 299 -24.28 -6.36 -2.37
CA PRO A 299 -23.41 -7.17 -1.54
C PRO A 299 -24.01 -8.55 -1.26
N ALA A 300 -23.18 -9.59 -1.31
CA ALA A 300 -23.56 -10.94 -0.92
C ALA A 300 -23.73 -11.02 0.60
N VAL A 301 -24.83 -11.63 1.04
CA VAL A 301 -25.12 -11.84 2.46
C VAL A 301 -24.44 -13.12 2.94
N LEU A 302 -23.46 -12.99 3.83
CA LEU A 302 -22.78 -14.13 4.46
C LEU A 302 -23.49 -14.60 5.73
N LEU A 303 -24.03 -13.66 6.48
CA LEU A 303 -24.78 -13.89 7.71
C LEU A 303 -25.89 -12.87 7.80
N ASP A 304 -27.08 -13.33 8.17
CA ASP A 304 -28.17 -12.44 8.51
C ASP A 304 -29.14 -13.12 9.49
N GLU A 305 -28.84 -13.01 10.79
CA GLU A 305 -29.59 -13.72 11.83
C GLU A 305 -29.75 -12.89 13.12
N PRO A 306 -30.76 -13.19 13.96
CA PRO A 306 -30.86 -12.64 15.31
C PRO A 306 -29.65 -13.04 16.16
N VAL A 307 -29.16 -12.11 16.98
CA VAL A 307 -28.04 -12.37 17.90
C VAL A 307 -28.56 -12.99 19.19
N ALA A 308 -27.89 -14.04 19.66
CA ALA A 308 -28.23 -14.69 20.91
C ALA A 308 -27.65 -13.93 22.12
N PRO A 309 -28.27 -14.00 23.31
CA PRO A 309 -27.71 -13.42 24.53
C PRO A 309 -26.44 -14.15 25.03
N SER A 310 -26.22 -15.38 24.59
CA SER A 310 -25.00 -16.16 24.82
C SER A 310 -24.02 -16.04 23.66
N TRP A 311 -22.74 -16.20 23.94
CA TRP A 311 -21.68 -16.23 22.92
C TRP A 311 -21.94 -17.34 21.91
N ARG A 312 -21.95 -16.98 20.63
CA ARG A 312 -22.06 -17.91 19.52
C ARG A 312 -21.01 -17.61 18.48
N GLU A 313 -20.29 -18.65 18.09
CA GLU A 313 -19.32 -18.61 17.00
C GLU A 313 -20.00 -18.98 15.67
N ARG A 314 -19.53 -18.34 14.60
CA ARG A 314 -19.83 -18.62 13.20
C ARG A 314 -18.53 -18.60 12.41
N GLU A 315 -18.37 -19.55 11.50
CA GLU A 315 -17.36 -19.48 10.44
C GLU A 315 -18.09 -19.34 9.10
N LEU A 316 -17.91 -18.21 8.43
CA LEU A 316 -18.55 -17.88 7.16
C LEU A 316 -17.53 -18.05 6.03
N ASP A 317 -17.93 -18.67 4.93
CA ASP A 317 -17.02 -18.95 3.83
C ASP A 317 -16.69 -17.67 3.02
N LEU A 318 -15.40 -17.39 2.82
CA LEU A 318 -14.91 -16.34 1.93
C LEU A 318 -14.18 -16.93 0.71
N ALA A 319 -14.20 -18.25 0.50
CA ALA A 319 -13.42 -18.89 -0.56
C ALA A 319 -13.73 -18.35 -1.96
N GLY A 320 -14.99 -17.99 -2.24
CA GLY A 320 -15.42 -17.37 -3.51
C GLY A 320 -14.88 -15.95 -3.74
N HIS A 321 -14.24 -15.37 -2.71
CA HIS A 321 -13.70 -14.01 -2.70
C HIS A 321 -12.17 -13.99 -2.47
N GLY A 322 -11.53 -15.16 -2.50
CA GLY A 322 -10.09 -15.29 -2.29
C GLY A 322 -9.27 -14.62 -3.39
N GLY A 323 -8.19 -13.95 -3.00
CA GLY A 323 -7.20 -13.41 -3.93
C GLY A 323 -7.56 -12.05 -4.55
N VAL A 324 -8.77 -11.53 -4.31
CA VAL A 324 -9.22 -10.20 -4.77
C VAL A 324 -9.54 -9.28 -3.58
N PRO A 325 -9.37 -7.95 -3.72
CA PRO A 325 -9.81 -7.01 -2.70
C PRO A 325 -11.32 -7.11 -2.50
N ILE A 326 -11.73 -7.21 -1.24
CA ILE A 326 -13.13 -7.27 -0.84
C ILE A 326 -13.46 -6.25 0.24
N ARG A 327 -14.71 -5.81 0.22
CA ARG A 327 -15.35 -5.06 1.29
C ARG A 327 -16.15 -6.02 2.15
N VAL A 328 -15.67 -6.29 3.37
CA VAL A 328 -16.39 -7.05 4.41
C VAL A 328 -17.09 -6.05 5.31
N GLU A 329 -18.42 -6.13 5.41
CA GLU A 329 -19.21 -5.23 6.22
C GLU A 329 -19.97 -5.98 7.31
N LEU A 330 -19.86 -5.51 8.55
CA LEU A 330 -20.70 -5.94 9.67
C LEU A 330 -21.70 -4.84 10.01
N ARG A 331 -22.97 -5.21 10.22
CA ARG A 331 -24.01 -4.29 10.69
C ARG A 331 -24.76 -4.89 11.86
N ALA A 332 -24.92 -4.10 12.91
CA ALA A 332 -25.88 -4.37 13.97
C ALA A 332 -27.20 -3.68 13.61
N ASP A 333 -28.24 -4.46 13.35
CA ASP A 333 -29.60 -3.95 13.13
C ASP A 333 -30.45 -4.22 14.39
N GLY A 334 -31.27 -3.25 14.76
CA GLY A 334 -32.06 -3.30 15.99
C GLY A 334 -33.16 -2.26 15.97
N ARG A 335 -34.42 -2.71 16.03
CA ARG A 335 -35.58 -1.83 16.19
C ARG A 335 -35.77 -1.37 17.63
N GLU A 336 -35.10 -2.03 18.58
CA GLU A 336 -35.17 -1.71 20.00
C GLU A 336 -34.03 -0.76 20.41
N PRO A 337 -34.30 0.26 21.25
CA PRO A 337 -33.29 1.26 21.63
C PRO A 337 -32.04 0.72 22.34
N ASP A 338 -32.12 -0.46 22.96
CA ASP A 338 -31.04 -1.14 23.69
C ASP A 338 -30.41 -2.30 22.91
N ALA A 339 -30.75 -2.45 21.62
CA ALA A 339 -30.12 -3.46 20.78
C ALA A 339 -28.64 -3.12 20.53
N GLU A 340 -27.76 -4.07 20.89
CA GLU A 340 -26.33 -3.99 20.68
C GLU A 340 -25.75 -5.39 20.42
N VAL A 341 -24.67 -5.43 19.64
CA VAL A 341 -23.94 -6.65 19.31
C VAL A 341 -22.51 -6.51 19.82
N SER A 342 -22.14 -7.36 20.77
CA SER A 342 -20.75 -7.45 21.25
C SER A 342 -20.03 -8.60 20.56
N LEU A 343 -18.79 -8.34 20.15
CA LEU A 343 -17.90 -9.21 19.39
C LEU A 343 -16.62 -9.42 20.17
N ARG A 344 -16.26 -10.68 20.43
CA ARG A 344 -14.94 -11.04 20.99
C ARG A 344 -13.99 -11.65 19.97
N ALA A 345 -14.52 -12.05 18.81
CA ALA A 345 -13.75 -12.43 17.64
C ALA A 345 -14.43 -11.88 16.39
N LEU A 346 -13.65 -11.19 15.56
CA LEU A 346 -13.99 -10.84 14.18
C LEU A 346 -12.71 -11.01 13.36
N GLU A 347 -12.52 -12.19 12.82
CA GLU A 347 -11.22 -12.63 12.30
C GLU A 347 -11.38 -13.21 10.90
N ILE A 348 -10.44 -12.91 10.01
CA ILE A 348 -10.25 -13.75 8.83
C ILE A 348 -9.30 -14.86 9.23
N VAL A 349 -9.70 -16.10 9.03
CA VAL A 349 -8.92 -17.29 9.35
C VAL A 349 -8.69 -18.13 8.10
N VAL A 350 -7.55 -18.84 8.06
CA VAL A 350 -7.26 -19.80 7.00
C VAL A 350 -6.95 -21.13 7.64
N ARG A 351 -7.64 -22.18 7.21
CA ARG A 351 -7.25 -23.54 7.59
C ARG A 351 -6.07 -23.96 6.74
N ARG A 352 -4.90 -24.04 7.36
CA ARG A 352 -3.67 -24.49 6.71
C ARG A 352 -3.34 -25.89 7.21
N ALA A 353 -2.83 -26.72 6.30
CA ALA A 353 -2.09 -27.91 6.66
C ALA A 353 -0.61 -27.53 6.53
N VAL A 354 -0.01 -27.03 7.59
CA VAL A 354 1.41 -26.64 7.57
C VAL A 354 2.25 -27.83 8.07
N PRO A 355 3.29 -28.24 7.33
CA PRO A 355 4.37 -29.02 7.91
C PRO A 355 5.03 -28.24 9.03
N VAL A 356 4.81 -28.64 10.28
CA VAL A 356 5.53 -28.04 11.41
C VAL A 356 6.87 -28.74 11.55
N ASP A 357 7.96 -28.06 11.22
CA ASP A 357 9.30 -28.48 11.61
C ASP A 357 9.40 -28.35 13.13
N ARG A 358 9.40 -29.49 13.84
CA ARG A 358 9.49 -29.54 15.31
C ARG A 358 10.93 -29.60 15.81
N ARG A 359 11.93 -29.46 14.93
CA ARG A 359 13.32 -29.38 15.37
C ARG A 359 13.50 -28.13 16.21
N GLU A 360 13.99 -28.31 17.43
CA GLU A 360 14.44 -27.22 18.28
C GLU A 360 15.69 -26.62 17.63
N ARG A 361 15.57 -25.38 17.12
CA ARG A 361 16.68 -24.64 16.53
C ARG A 361 17.04 -23.50 17.46
N VAL A 362 18.30 -23.43 17.88
CA VAL A 362 18.84 -22.28 18.60
C VAL A 362 19.46 -21.36 17.56
N LEU A 363 18.69 -20.38 17.09
CA LEU A 363 19.20 -19.37 16.16
C LEU A 363 20.31 -18.56 16.84
N ARG A 364 21.51 -18.58 16.25
CA ARG A 364 22.68 -17.84 16.72
C ARG A 364 22.85 -16.51 16.01
N ASP A 365 22.67 -16.48 14.70
CA ASP A 365 22.92 -15.27 13.91
C ASP A 365 21.67 -14.85 13.14
N LEU A 366 21.51 -13.54 12.95
CA LEU A 366 20.47 -12.90 12.14
C LEU A 366 21.13 -12.02 11.08
N TYR A 367 20.87 -12.33 9.81
CA TYR A 367 21.33 -11.56 8.66
C TYR A 367 20.13 -10.91 8.00
N VAL A 368 20.12 -9.59 7.92
CA VAL A 368 19.09 -8.83 7.20
C VAL A 368 19.73 -8.17 6.00
N VAL A 369 19.30 -8.57 4.80
CA VAL A 369 19.69 -7.97 3.52
C VAL A 369 18.52 -7.13 3.03
N ALA A 370 18.57 -5.83 3.29
CA ALA A 370 17.59 -4.85 2.84
C ALA A 370 18.09 -4.18 1.55
N VAL A 371 17.34 -4.31 0.47
CA VAL A 371 17.71 -3.82 -0.87
C VAL A 371 16.76 -2.72 -1.32
N GLU A 372 17.20 -1.46 -1.27
CA GLU A 372 16.32 -0.34 -1.59
C GLU A 372 15.92 -0.29 -3.06
N ALA A 373 14.63 -0.03 -3.33
CA ALA A 373 14.07 0.09 -4.68
C ALA A 373 14.08 -1.22 -5.50
N ALA A 374 14.26 -2.37 -4.85
CA ALA A 374 14.08 -3.67 -5.47
C ALA A 374 12.59 -3.94 -5.69
N ARG A 375 12.18 -4.05 -6.95
CA ARG A 375 10.80 -4.34 -7.31
C ARG A 375 10.54 -5.84 -7.25
N ALA A 376 9.50 -6.23 -6.53
CA ALA A 376 9.12 -7.65 -6.42
C ALA A 376 8.86 -8.31 -7.79
N ASP A 377 8.33 -7.56 -8.77
CA ASP A 377 8.06 -8.06 -10.14
C ASP A 377 9.30 -8.14 -11.04
N GLU A 378 10.46 -7.68 -10.59
CA GLU A 378 11.74 -7.85 -11.30
C GLU A 378 12.65 -8.87 -10.59
N VAL A 379 12.36 -9.19 -9.32
CA VAL A 379 13.10 -10.19 -8.52
C VAL A 379 12.46 -11.58 -8.59
N PHE A 380 11.12 -11.68 -8.54
CA PHE A 380 10.40 -12.96 -8.41
C PHE A 380 9.62 -13.40 -9.66
N VAL A 381 9.93 -12.85 -10.84
CA VAL A 381 9.20 -13.17 -12.08
C VAL A 381 9.98 -14.13 -12.98
N SER A 382 9.33 -15.24 -13.33
CA SER A 382 9.81 -16.22 -14.32
C SER A 382 9.43 -15.80 -15.75
N ASP A 383 9.94 -14.69 -16.26
CA ASP A 383 9.86 -14.34 -17.68
C ASP A 383 11.20 -14.67 -18.35
N ALA A 384 11.19 -15.20 -19.57
CA ALA A 384 12.38 -15.42 -20.39
C ALA A 384 13.20 -14.13 -20.62
N ARG A 385 12.58 -12.95 -20.42
CA ARG A 385 13.22 -11.63 -20.52
C ARG A 385 13.70 -11.06 -19.17
N ALA A 386 13.46 -11.72 -18.05
CA ALA A 386 13.89 -11.25 -16.73
C ALA A 386 15.40 -11.40 -16.53
N ALA A 387 15.97 -10.61 -15.61
CA ALA A 387 17.35 -10.84 -15.17
C ALA A 387 17.44 -12.24 -14.54
N ARG A 388 18.52 -12.98 -14.84
CA ARG A 388 18.82 -14.20 -14.08
C ARG A 388 19.47 -13.80 -12.76
N LEU A 389 18.83 -14.17 -11.66
CA LEU A 389 19.25 -13.87 -10.28
C LEU A 389 19.40 -15.19 -9.50
N PRO A 390 20.42 -16.02 -9.83
CA PRO A 390 20.56 -17.37 -9.29
C PRO A 390 20.69 -17.44 -7.76
N ALA A 391 21.31 -16.47 -7.11
CA ALA A 391 21.45 -16.48 -5.65
C ALA A 391 20.12 -16.16 -4.98
N LEU A 392 19.37 -15.19 -5.51
CA LEU A 392 18.02 -14.88 -5.04
C LEU A 392 17.04 -16.01 -5.35
N ASP A 393 17.16 -16.68 -6.50
CA ASP A 393 16.41 -17.89 -6.83
C ASP A 393 16.67 -19.01 -5.83
N ARG A 394 17.93 -19.16 -5.37
CA ARG A 394 18.31 -20.13 -4.34
C ARG A 394 17.67 -19.78 -3.00
N ILE A 395 17.83 -18.53 -2.54
CA ILE A 395 17.19 -18.04 -1.30
C ILE A 395 15.68 -18.30 -1.36
N ALA A 396 15.02 -17.95 -2.46
CA ALA A 396 13.58 -18.12 -2.61
C ALA A 396 13.14 -19.59 -2.52
N ARG A 397 13.91 -20.53 -3.07
CA ARG A 397 13.62 -21.97 -3.00
C ARG A 397 13.80 -22.55 -1.58
N GLU A 398 14.69 -21.97 -0.79
CA GLU A 398 15.05 -22.46 0.55
C GLU A 398 14.32 -21.69 1.67
N SER A 399 13.57 -20.64 1.33
CA SER A 399 12.95 -19.72 2.29
C SER A 399 11.43 -19.82 2.33
N LEU A 400 10.85 -19.26 3.41
CA LEU A 400 9.45 -18.87 3.42
C LEU A 400 9.30 -17.54 2.67
N VAL A 401 8.69 -17.57 1.47
CA VAL A 401 8.52 -16.39 0.62
C VAL A 401 7.17 -15.70 0.89
N PHE A 402 7.22 -14.42 1.26
CA PHE A 402 6.05 -13.57 1.42
C PHE A 402 5.76 -12.82 0.12
N THR A 403 4.81 -13.31 -0.68
CA THR A 403 4.45 -12.71 -1.98
C THR A 403 3.63 -11.42 -1.87
N ARG A 404 3.30 -11.00 -0.65
CA ARG A 404 2.50 -9.81 -0.33
C ARG A 404 3.14 -9.05 0.83
N ALA A 405 4.41 -8.69 0.66
CA ALA A 405 5.13 -7.79 1.55
C ALA A 405 5.06 -6.37 0.96
N TYR A 406 4.69 -5.39 1.78
CA TYR A 406 4.52 -4.00 1.37
C TYR A 406 5.41 -3.10 2.21
N ALA A 407 6.16 -2.21 1.54
CA ALA A 407 6.83 -1.10 2.22
C ALA A 407 5.78 -0.19 2.86
N VAL A 408 6.11 0.33 4.03
CA VAL A 408 5.19 1.17 4.81
C VAL A 408 4.98 2.54 4.16
N GLU A 409 6.01 3.04 3.47
CA GLU A 409 5.98 4.26 2.66
C GLU A 409 6.82 4.03 1.39
N PRO A 410 6.61 4.80 0.31
CA PRO A 410 7.45 4.71 -0.89
C PRO A 410 8.84 5.38 -0.73
N TRP A 411 9.24 5.72 0.50
CA TRP A 411 10.48 6.43 0.83
C TRP A 411 11.36 5.59 1.75
N SER A 412 12.68 5.63 1.53
CA SER A 412 13.64 4.81 2.28
C SER A 412 13.57 5.06 3.79
N VAL A 413 13.76 6.30 4.26
CA VAL A 413 13.87 6.58 5.71
C VAL A 413 12.63 6.16 6.51
N PRO A 414 11.39 6.53 6.12
CA PRO A 414 10.20 6.06 6.84
C PRO A 414 10.06 4.53 6.84
N THR A 415 10.38 3.86 5.74
CA THR A 415 10.31 2.39 5.64
C THR A 415 11.37 1.70 6.51
N GLN A 416 12.61 2.20 6.50
CA GLN A 416 13.70 1.71 7.35
C GLN A 416 13.37 1.88 8.83
N MET A 417 12.83 3.04 9.22
CA MET A 417 12.40 3.28 10.61
C MET A 417 11.24 2.38 11.01
N ALA A 418 10.26 2.17 10.13
CA ALA A 418 9.15 1.27 10.41
C ALA A 418 9.62 -0.18 10.52
N ALA A 419 10.56 -0.61 9.68
CA ALA A 419 11.15 -1.95 9.74
C ALA A 419 11.91 -2.19 11.05
N LEU A 420 12.70 -1.21 11.51
CA LEU A 420 13.49 -1.33 12.74
C LEU A 420 12.65 -1.15 14.01
N SER A 421 11.57 -0.35 13.99
CA SER A 421 10.74 -0.07 15.18
C SER A 421 9.45 -0.89 15.27
N SER A 422 9.02 -1.52 14.16
CA SER A 422 7.69 -2.12 14.00
C SER A 422 6.53 -1.13 14.18
N VAL A 423 6.75 0.17 13.95
CA VAL A 423 5.73 1.21 14.06
C VAL A 423 5.47 1.85 12.70
N ILE A 424 4.19 1.99 12.31
CA ILE A 424 3.76 2.58 11.02
C ILE A 424 3.39 4.08 11.14
N PRO A 425 3.53 4.92 10.10
CA PRO A 425 3.04 6.29 10.09
C PRO A 425 1.53 6.38 10.39
N PRO A 426 1.07 7.47 11.03
CA PRO A 426 1.88 8.55 11.61
C PRO A 426 2.44 8.20 13.00
N VAL A 427 2.22 6.97 13.48
CA VAL A 427 2.65 6.52 14.82
C VAL A 427 4.16 6.33 14.86
N HIS A 428 4.78 5.92 13.75
CA HIS A 428 6.21 6.06 13.57
C HIS A 428 6.44 7.55 13.56
N ARG A 429 6.88 8.06 14.70
CA ARG A 429 7.01 9.48 14.95
C ARG A 429 8.20 9.98 14.13
N THR A 430 8.16 9.96 12.81
CA THR A 430 9.15 10.73 12.07
C THR A 430 8.83 12.20 12.21
N VAL A 431 9.80 13.00 12.63
CA VAL A 431 9.66 14.45 12.54
C VAL A 431 9.76 14.80 11.06
N ARG A 432 8.62 15.07 10.40
CA ARG A 432 8.52 15.44 8.98
C ARG A 432 9.08 14.39 8.01
N GLY A 433 9.05 13.10 8.36
CA GLY A 433 9.58 12.02 7.50
C GLY A 433 11.11 11.90 7.47
N VAL A 434 11.84 12.65 8.31
CA VAL A 434 13.31 12.77 8.20
C VAL A 434 14.10 12.31 9.42
N ARG A 435 13.49 12.10 10.60
CA ARG A 435 14.20 11.68 11.83
C ARG A 435 13.31 10.84 12.73
N LEU A 436 13.84 9.80 13.38
CA LEU A 436 13.17 9.02 14.42
C LEU A 436 12.84 9.94 15.61
N ALA A 437 11.60 9.93 16.12
CA ALA A 437 11.32 10.69 17.35
C ALA A 437 11.80 9.97 18.59
N SER A 438 11.97 10.78 19.64
CA SER A 438 12.36 10.33 20.97
C SER A 438 11.43 9.24 21.53
N GLY A 439 12.06 8.26 22.20
CA GLY A 439 11.39 7.20 22.95
C GLY A 439 10.90 6.01 22.13
N GLN A 440 11.31 5.88 20.86
CA GLN A 440 11.11 4.63 20.11
C GLN A 440 12.20 3.64 20.47
N THR A 441 11.83 2.37 20.62
CA THR A 441 12.77 1.25 20.77
C THR A 441 12.96 0.58 19.42
N LEU A 442 14.20 0.35 19.01
CA LEU A 442 14.54 -0.33 17.76
C LEU A 442 14.88 -1.81 18.00
N LEU A 443 14.74 -2.61 16.95
CA LEU A 443 15.13 -4.02 16.91
C LEU A 443 16.58 -4.22 17.34
N SER A 444 17.47 -3.34 16.90
CA SER A 444 18.88 -3.31 17.27
C SER A 444 19.09 -3.20 18.77
N GLU A 445 18.35 -2.34 19.48
CA GLU A 445 18.44 -2.22 20.95
C GLU A 445 17.93 -3.47 21.66
N LEU A 446 16.83 -4.07 21.17
CA LEU A 446 16.30 -5.30 21.75
C LEU A 446 17.29 -6.46 21.60
N LEU A 447 17.99 -6.52 20.47
CA LEU A 447 19.01 -7.55 20.20
C LEU A 447 20.30 -7.30 20.99
N ASP A 448 20.75 -6.05 21.11
CA ASP A 448 21.87 -5.69 21.99
C ASP A 448 21.57 -6.08 23.46
N GLN A 449 20.38 -5.79 23.96
CA GLN A 449 19.93 -6.23 25.29
C GLN A 449 19.89 -7.76 25.44
N ALA A 450 19.64 -8.49 24.34
CA ALA A 450 19.71 -9.95 24.29
C ALA A 450 21.14 -10.49 24.11
N GLY A 451 22.14 -9.61 24.05
CA GLY A 451 23.57 -9.94 23.99
C GLY A 451 24.12 -10.13 22.58
N PHE A 452 23.39 -9.70 21.54
CA PHE A 452 23.86 -9.74 20.15
C PHE A 452 24.97 -8.71 19.94
N HIS A 453 25.94 -9.06 19.10
CA HIS A 453 26.81 -8.08 18.48
C HIS A 453 26.13 -7.53 17.22
N THR A 454 25.81 -6.24 17.21
CA THR A 454 24.92 -5.63 16.20
C THR A 454 25.69 -4.73 15.24
N VAL A 455 25.75 -5.11 13.97
CA VAL A 455 26.42 -4.35 12.92
C VAL A 455 25.42 -3.91 11.86
N ALA A 456 25.44 -2.64 11.49
CA ALA A 456 24.76 -2.11 10.31
C ALA A 456 25.79 -1.63 9.28
N VAL A 457 25.56 -1.94 8.01
CA VAL A 457 26.34 -1.41 6.89
C VAL A 457 25.41 -0.78 5.87
N THR A 458 25.73 0.42 5.42
CA THR A 458 24.87 1.17 4.52
C THR A 458 25.67 2.04 3.56
N ALA A 459 25.21 2.14 2.32
CA ALA A 459 25.63 3.19 1.38
C ALA A 459 24.58 4.30 1.22
N ASN A 460 23.59 4.34 2.11
CA ASN A 460 22.56 5.37 2.10
C ASN A 460 22.99 6.52 3.01
N GLY A 461 23.31 7.68 2.43
CA GLY A 461 23.66 8.90 3.18
C GLY A 461 22.55 9.44 4.09
N ASP A 462 21.33 8.90 3.98
CA ASP A 462 20.22 9.18 4.89
C ASP A 462 20.15 8.20 6.08
N PHE A 463 20.94 7.13 6.10
CA PHE A 463 21.02 6.21 7.23
C PHE A 463 22.10 6.71 8.20
N THR A 464 21.72 7.62 9.09
CA THR A 464 22.67 8.35 9.94
C THR A 464 22.23 8.47 11.40
N ALA A 465 23.19 8.78 12.27
CA ALA A 465 22.95 9.08 13.67
C ALA A 465 22.06 10.31 13.89
N GLU A 466 22.18 11.34 13.05
CA GLU A 466 21.32 12.53 13.13
C GLU A 466 19.83 12.22 12.91
N ARG A 467 19.55 11.11 12.22
CA ARG A 467 18.19 10.62 11.97
C ARG A 467 17.78 9.50 12.95
N GLY A 468 18.68 9.06 13.83
CA GLY A 468 18.44 8.05 14.86
C GLY A 468 18.43 6.61 14.35
N LEU A 469 18.97 6.35 13.15
CA LEU A 469 18.96 5.02 12.53
C LEU A 469 20.12 4.11 13.01
N ASP A 470 21.11 4.68 13.70
CA ASP A 470 22.22 3.95 14.34
C ASP A 470 21.88 3.43 15.75
N GLN A 471 20.75 3.87 16.32
CA GLN A 471 20.35 3.58 17.69
C GLN A 471 20.35 2.06 17.95
N GLY A 472 21.13 1.62 18.95
CA GLY A 472 21.25 0.21 19.36
C GLY A 472 22.20 -0.66 18.51
N PHE A 473 22.83 -0.11 17.47
CA PHE A 473 23.90 -0.82 16.76
C PHE A 473 25.24 -0.59 17.47
N ASP A 474 26.00 -1.66 17.73
CA ASP A 474 27.39 -1.58 18.21
C ASP A 474 28.28 -0.85 17.19
N ARG A 475 28.01 -1.07 15.90
CA ARG A 475 28.76 -0.47 14.80
C ARG A 475 27.86 -0.14 13.62
N LEU A 476 27.96 1.11 13.17
CA LEU A 476 27.47 1.55 11.88
C LEU A 476 28.66 1.77 10.94
N VAL A 477 28.67 1.09 9.80
CA VAL A 477 29.62 1.32 8.71
C VAL A 477 28.89 2.01 7.56
N SER A 478 29.17 3.29 7.39
CA SER A 478 28.64 4.08 6.27
C SER A 478 29.68 4.15 5.16
N LEU A 479 29.31 3.69 3.97
CA LEU A 479 30.09 3.85 2.76
C LEU A 479 29.60 5.09 2.03
N ASP A 480 30.51 6.05 1.79
CA ASP A 480 30.16 7.28 1.08
C ASP A 480 29.91 6.99 -0.40
N ARG A 481 28.78 7.48 -0.94
CA ARG A 481 28.53 7.50 -2.39
C ARG A 481 29.50 8.47 -3.07
N SER A 482 30.68 8.00 -3.42
CA SER A 482 31.59 8.74 -4.30
C SER A 482 31.30 8.32 -5.74
N SER A 483 31.30 9.27 -6.68
CA SER A 483 31.06 9.01 -8.11
C SER A 483 32.15 8.13 -8.79
N ALA A 484 33.05 7.55 -8.01
CA ALA A 484 34.10 6.66 -8.45
C ALA A 484 34.49 5.70 -7.31
N GLN A 485 33.77 4.57 -7.20
CA GLN A 485 34.09 3.39 -6.37
C GLN A 485 33.78 3.50 -4.86
N GLY A 486 33.33 2.37 -4.28
CA GLY A 486 33.27 2.14 -2.83
C GLY A 486 31.88 1.93 -2.20
N ASP A 487 30.80 1.95 -2.98
CA ASP A 487 29.41 1.87 -2.48
C ASP A 487 28.55 0.78 -3.17
N ALA A 488 29.17 -0.08 -3.99
CA ALA A 488 28.47 -1.16 -4.67
C ALA A 488 28.01 -2.24 -3.66
N ALA A 489 26.96 -2.99 -4.00
CA ALA A 489 26.46 -4.09 -3.17
C ALA A 489 27.56 -5.04 -2.63
N SER A 490 28.58 -5.36 -3.43
CA SER A 490 29.71 -6.22 -3.02
C SER A 490 30.63 -5.54 -2.00
N ASP A 491 30.85 -4.22 -2.10
CA ASP A 491 31.63 -3.45 -1.13
C ASP A 491 30.92 -3.43 0.24
N LEU A 492 29.58 -3.33 0.26
CA LEU A 492 28.79 -3.41 1.50
C LEU A 492 28.90 -4.80 2.13
N VAL A 493 28.79 -5.86 1.33
CA VAL A 493 28.92 -7.25 1.82
C VAL A 493 30.32 -7.48 2.41
N ALA A 494 31.37 -7.06 1.70
CA ALA A 494 32.74 -7.17 2.20
C ALA A 494 32.96 -6.39 3.50
N ALA A 495 32.48 -5.15 3.57
CA ALA A 495 32.56 -4.31 4.77
C ALA A 495 31.76 -4.91 5.94
N GLY A 496 30.59 -5.51 5.66
CA GLY A 496 29.75 -6.19 6.64
C GLY A 496 30.43 -7.43 7.22
N LEU A 497 30.98 -8.28 6.36
CA LEU A 497 31.73 -9.47 6.80
C LEU A 497 32.96 -9.10 7.62
N ALA A 498 33.71 -8.06 7.22
CA ALA A 498 34.85 -7.56 7.97
C ALA A 498 34.43 -7.01 9.35
N ALA A 499 33.42 -6.14 9.39
CA ALA A 499 32.94 -5.55 10.63
C ALA A 499 32.38 -6.60 11.62
N LEU A 500 31.72 -7.63 11.09
CA LEU A 500 31.18 -8.75 11.84
C LEU A 500 32.27 -9.67 12.43
N ALA A 501 33.45 -9.71 11.81
CA ALA A 501 34.61 -10.44 12.30
C ALA A 501 35.35 -9.70 13.43
N GLU A 502 35.19 -8.38 13.55
CA GLU A 502 35.80 -7.55 14.60
C GLU A 502 35.07 -7.60 15.95
N ALA A 503 34.15 -8.57 16.15
CA ALA A 503 33.39 -8.72 17.38
C ALA A 503 34.30 -8.76 18.63
N PRO A 504 33.93 -8.08 19.73
CA PRO A 504 34.78 -7.97 20.91
C PRO A 504 35.07 -9.37 21.52
N PRO A 505 36.28 -9.60 22.05
CA PRO A 505 36.64 -10.89 22.62
C PRO A 505 35.76 -11.19 23.84
N ARG A 506 34.94 -12.24 23.73
CA ARG A 506 34.09 -12.76 24.81
C ARG A 506 34.46 -14.23 25.08
N ALA A 507 34.14 -14.73 26.28
CA ALA A 507 34.37 -16.13 26.67
C ALA A 507 33.63 -17.14 25.77
N SER A 508 32.60 -16.69 25.06
CA SER A 508 31.96 -17.38 23.94
C SER A 508 31.56 -16.34 22.89
N PRO A 509 31.66 -16.65 21.59
CA PRO A 509 31.27 -15.70 20.54
C PRO A 509 29.79 -15.33 20.70
N PRO A 510 29.45 -14.03 20.73
CA PRO A 510 28.06 -13.60 20.89
C PRO A 510 27.22 -14.00 19.66
N PRO A 511 25.89 -14.10 19.81
CA PRO A 511 25.00 -14.09 18.65
C PRO A 511 25.18 -12.78 17.88
N ARG A 512 24.92 -12.77 16.58
CA ARG A 512 25.24 -11.60 15.74
C ARG A 512 24.04 -11.13 14.92
N LEU A 513 23.92 -9.81 14.79
CA LEU A 513 23.07 -9.17 13.81
C LEU A 513 23.98 -8.49 12.77
N LEU A 514 23.76 -8.79 11.49
CA LEU A 514 24.28 -7.97 10.39
C LEU A 514 23.10 -7.43 9.59
N TYR A 515 22.97 -6.11 9.56
CA TYR A 515 21.98 -5.38 8.78
C TYR A 515 22.67 -4.72 7.58
N LEU A 516 22.49 -5.27 6.38
CA LEU A 516 23.00 -4.70 5.13
C LEU A 516 21.89 -3.87 4.49
N ASN A 517 22.09 -2.56 4.37
CA ASN A 517 21.22 -1.66 3.63
C ASN A 517 21.84 -1.33 2.26
N ILE A 518 21.57 -2.19 1.28
CA ILE A 518 22.03 -2.10 -0.10
C ILE A 518 21.18 -1.08 -0.84
N VAL A 519 21.86 -0.19 -1.56
CA VAL A 519 21.23 0.98 -2.20
C VAL A 519 20.94 0.77 -3.67
N ASP A 520 21.59 -0.22 -4.28
CA ASP A 520 21.28 -0.69 -5.62
C ASP A 520 19.95 -1.45 -5.54
N PRO A 521 19.02 -1.29 -6.50
CA PRO A 521 19.19 -0.64 -7.79
C PRO A 521 18.71 0.83 -7.86
N ARG A 522 18.88 1.69 -6.82
CA ARG A 522 18.47 3.10 -6.93
C ARG A 522 19.24 3.85 -8.01
N ALA A 523 18.55 4.74 -8.73
CA ALA A 523 19.19 5.60 -9.72
C ALA A 523 20.36 6.43 -9.12
N PRO A 524 21.46 6.66 -9.86
CA PRO A 524 21.67 6.28 -11.27
C PRO A 524 21.79 4.77 -11.48
N TYR A 525 21.11 4.25 -12.51
CA TYR A 525 21.27 2.88 -13.00
C TYR A 525 22.52 2.83 -13.88
N ASP A 526 23.65 2.51 -13.26
CA ASP A 526 24.98 2.43 -13.83
C ASP A 526 25.69 1.15 -13.36
N PRO A 527 25.20 -0.03 -13.79
CA PRO A 527 25.70 -1.29 -13.26
C PRO A 527 27.19 -1.48 -13.57
N PRO A 528 27.91 -2.29 -12.80
CA PRO A 528 29.33 -2.56 -13.04
C PRO A 528 29.62 -2.93 -14.49
N ARG A 529 30.77 -2.47 -15.00
CA ARG A 529 31.14 -2.57 -16.42
C ARG A 529 30.84 -3.92 -17.09
N PRO A 530 31.16 -5.09 -16.50
CA PRO A 530 30.85 -6.39 -17.11
C PRO A 530 29.35 -6.65 -17.33
N LEU A 531 28.48 -6.05 -16.52
CA LEU A 531 27.03 -6.10 -16.63
C LEU A 531 26.51 -5.02 -17.58
N ALA A 532 27.03 -3.79 -17.47
CA ALA A 532 26.67 -2.70 -18.39
C ALA A 532 26.99 -3.02 -19.87
N GLU A 533 28.11 -3.69 -20.15
CA GLU A 533 28.49 -4.10 -21.51
C GLU A 533 27.56 -5.17 -22.10
N ARG A 534 26.80 -5.91 -21.26
CA ARG A 534 25.80 -6.89 -21.70
C ARG A 534 24.42 -6.28 -21.94
N VAL A 535 24.21 -5.03 -21.54
CA VAL A 535 22.94 -4.33 -21.75
C VAL A 535 22.82 -3.94 -23.22
N GLU A 536 21.97 -4.65 -23.96
CA GLU A 536 21.65 -4.30 -25.34
C GLU A 536 20.98 -2.92 -25.40
N ARG A 537 21.51 -2.05 -26.27
CA ARG A 537 20.88 -0.76 -26.56
C ARG A 537 19.80 -0.99 -27.63
N PRO A 538 18.51 -0.78 -27.34
CA PRO A 538 17.46 -0.99 -28.32
C PRO A 538 17.68 -0.13 -29.57
N ALA A 539 17.53 -0.71 -30.76
CA ALA A 539 17.72 0.00 -32.02
C ALA A 539 16.63 1.09 -32.24
N ALA A 540 16.99 2.16 -32.96
CA ALA A 540 16.04 3.15 -33.43
C ALA A 540 15.08 2.53 -34.46
N LYS A 541 13.82 2.99 -34.53
CA LYS A 541 12.94 2.59 -35.65
C LYS A 541 13.43 3.21 -36.97
N PRO A 542 13.19 2.58 -38.12
CA PRO A 542 13.55 3.17 -39.42
C PRO A 542 12.90 4.56 -39.59
N GLY A 543 13.73 5.60 -39.75
CA GLY A 543 13.27 6.99 -39.90
C GLY A 543 13.38 7.86 -38.64
N GLU A 544 13.59 7.25 -37.47
CA GLU A 544 14.03 7.99 -36.27
C GLU A 544 15.54 8.26 -36.38
N LYS A 545 15.99 9.48 -36.06
CA LYS A 545 17.43 9.72 -35.93
C LYS A 545 17.95 8.84 -34.79
N ASP A 546 19.12 8.24 -34.97
CA ASP A 546 19.89 7.66 -33.86
C ASP A 546 20.50 8.82 -33.05
N SER A 547 19.63 9.70 -32.55
CA SER A 547 20.01 10.76 -31.64
C SER A 547 20.42 10.14 -30.31
N ASN A 548 21.22 10.90 -29.57
CA ASN A 548 21.76 10.58 -28.26
C ASN A 548 20.63 10.54 -27.17
N ASP A 549 19.48 9.95 -27.49
CA ASP A 549 18.20 10.06 -26.78
C ASP A 549 18.10 9.11 -25.58
N LEU A 550 18.92 8.05 -25.56
CA LEU A 550 19.02 7.19 -24.38
C LEU A 550 19.85 7.87 -23.30
N PRO A 551 19.37 7.97 -22.05
CA PRO A 551 20.14 8.59 -20.97
C PRO A 551 21.44 7.82 -20.74
N ALA A 552 22.56 8.52 -20.52
CA ALA A 552 23.79 7.86 -20.10
C ALA A 552 23.56 7.17 -18.74
N PRO A 553 24.08 5.94 -18.50
CA PRO A 553 23.86 5.19 -17.26
C PRO A 553 24.05 6.02 -15.97
N HIS A 554 25.23 6.64 -15.79
CA HIS A 554 25.55 7.55 -14.67
C HIS A 554 24.65 8.80 -14.56
N LEU A 555 23.86 9.16 -15.58
CA LEU A 555 22.95 10.31 -15.61
C LEU A 555 21.47 9.94 -15.56
N THR A 556 21.13 8.66 -15.43
CA THR A 556 19.72 8.21 -15.38
C THR A 556 18.93 8.81 -14.22
N HIS A 557 19.57 9.22 -13.12
CA HIS A 557 18.92 9.95 -12.03
C HIS A 557 18.34 11.32 -12.47
N LEU A 558 19.01 12.03 -13.39
CA LEU A 558 18.49 13.27 -13.98
C LEU A 558 17.31 12.98 -14.91
N TRP A 559 17.35 11.86 -15.63
CA TRP A 559 16.26 11.41 -16.48
C TRP A 559 15.02 11.08 -15.63
N VAL A 560 15.16 10.28 -14.56
CA VAL A 560 14.07 9.99 -13.60
C VAL A 560 13.50 11.28 -13.02
N GLY A 561 14.36 12.23 -12.63
CA GLY A 561 13.92 13.53 -12.11
C GLY A 561 13.06 14.34 -13.09
N LYS A 562 13.39 14.31 -14.41
CA LYS A 562 12.57 14.96 -15.44
C LYS A 562 11.21 14.28 -15.61
N VAL A 563 11.18 12.95 -15.54
CA VAL A 563 9.94 12.15 -15.63
C VAL A 563 9.02 12.46 -14.45
N HIS A 564 9.53 12.40 -13.21
CA HIS A 564 8.75 12.74 -12.01
C HIS A 564 8.20 14.16 -12.02
N ALA A 565 8.95 15.11 -12.60
CA ALA A 565 8.52 16.49 -12.75
C ALA A 565 7.51 16.72 -13.90
N GLY A 566 7.11 15.68 -14.63
CA GLY A 566 6.25 15.78 -15.81
C GLY A 566 6.88 16.54 -16.98
N LYS A 567 8.22 16.71 -16.96
CA LYS A 567 8.99 17.45 -17.99
C LYS A 567 9.44 16.55 -19.14
N HIS A 568 9.30 15.25 -18.99
CA HIS A 568 9.67 14.25 -19.99
C HIS A 568 8.70 13.08 -19.90
N GLU A 569 8.10 12.69 -21.02
CA GLU A 569 7.31 11.46 -21.11
C GLU A 569 8.21 10.37 -21.70
N PRO A 570 8.51 9.30 -20.94
CA PRO A 570 9.39 8.23 -21.42
C PRO A 570 8.86 7.56 -22.67
N SER A 571 9.69 7.48 -23.71
CA SER A 571 9.42 6.60 -24.84
C SER A 571 9.55 5.13 -24.42
N ALA A 572 8.88 4.23 -25.15
CA ALA A 572 9.02 2.79 -24.94
C ALA A 572 10.48 2.31 -25.08
N ARG A 573 11.27 2.96 -25.93
CA ARG A 573 12.69 2.68 -26.16
C ARG A 573 13.54 3.05 -24.94
N GLU A 574 13.33 4.23 -24.37
CA GLU A 574 14.00 4.66 -23.14
C GLU A 574 13.63 3.79 -21.96
N LEU A 575 12.34 3.48 -21.78
CA LEU A 575 11.87 2.61 -20.70
C LEU A 575 12.51 1.22 -20.78
N ALA A 576 12.58 0.62 -21.97
CA ALA A 576 13.21 -0.67 -22.16
C ALA A 576 14.71 -0.63 -21.80
N TYR A 577 15.42 0.41 -22.24
CA TYR A 577 16.85 0.57 -21.95
C TYR A 577 17.13 0.82 -20.46
N VAL A 578 16.40 1.75 -19.83
CA VAL A 578 16.54 2.06 -18.40
C VAL A 578 16.19 0.85 -17.54
N ARG A 579 15.17 0.07 -17.92
CA ARG A 579 14.84 -1.19 -17.24
C ARG A 579 15.93 -2.25 -17.39
N ALA A 580 16.62 -2.30 -18.53
CA ALA A 580 17.74 -3.21 -18.71
C ALA A 580 18.96 -2.82 -17.85
N LEU A 581 19.23 -1.52 -17.69
CA LEU A 581 20.24 -1.03 -16.74
C LEU A 581 19.87 -1.37 -15.29
N TYR A 582 18.62 -1.11 -14.89
CA TYR A 582 18.07 -1.49 -13.59
C TYR A 582 18.23 -2.99 -13.30
N ARG A 583 17.99 -3.85 -14.28
CA ARG A 583 18.22 -5.30 -14.19
C ARG A 583 19.68 -5.65 -14.03
N GLY A 584 20.59 -4.91 -14.67
CA GLY A 584 22.03 -5.03 -14.44
C GLY A 584 22.41 -4.72 -13.00
N GLU A 585 21.78 -3.72 -12.37
CA GLU A 585 22.01 -3.42 -10.95
C GLU A 585 21.53 -4.56 -10.06
N LEU A 586 20.35 -5.13 -10.33
CA LEU A 586 19.86 -6.31 -9.60
C LEU A 586 20.81 -7.51 -9.73
N GLN A 587 21.47 -7.69 -10.88
CA GLN A 587 22.49 -8.73 -11.05
C GLN A 587 23.75 -8.46 -10.22
N SER A 588 24.11 -7.20 -10.00
CA SER A 588 25.18 -6.82 -9.08
C SER A 588 24.81 -7.19 -7.63
N VAL A 589 23.57 -6.89 -7.23
CA VAL A 589 23.03 -7.29 -5.91
C VAL A 589 23.03 -8.82 -5.75
N ASP A 590 22.57 -9.56 -6.76
CA ASP A 590 22.56 -11.03 -6.73
C ASP A 590 23.97 -11.62 -6.56
N GLN A 591 24.97 -11.07 -7.25
CA GLN A 591 26.37 -11.47 -7.08
C GLN A 591 26.88 -11.21 -5.66
N ALA A 592 26.59 -10.02 -5.11
CA ALA A 592 26.99 -9.69 -3.73
C ALA A 592 26.30 -10.60 -2.70
N VAL A 593 25.03 -10.96 -2.93
CA VAL A 593 24.31 -11.91 -2.08
C VAL A 593 24.93 -13.31 -2.18
N ASP A 594 25.34 -13.76 -3.37
CA ASP A 594 26.07 -15.02 -3.52
C ASP A 594 27.38 -15.03 -2.74
N GLU A 595 28.16 -13.94 -2.81
CA GLU A 595 29.39 -13.75 -2.05
C GLU A 595 29.14 -13.82 -0.53
N LEU A 596 28.08 -13.17 -0.04
CA LEU A 596 27.67 -13.24 1.36
C LEU A 596 27.36 -14.67 1.77
N LEU A 597 26.51 -15.36 1.01
CA LEU A 597 26.10 -16.73 1.33
C LEU A 597 27.30 -17.67 1.33
N ALA A 598 28.17 -17.59 0.32
CA ALA A 598 29.37 -18.41 0.22
C ALA A 598 30.31 -18.20 1.42
N ALA A 599 30.49 -16.95 1.87
CA ALA A 599 31.30 -16.65 3.05
C ALA A 599 30.68 -17.22 4.34
N LEU A 600 29.36 -17.06 4.52
CA LEU A 600 28.65 -17.59 5.68
C LEU A 600 28.62 -19.13 5.72
N GLU A 601 28.51 -19.79 4.57
CA GLU A 601 28.59 -21.24 4.44
C GLU A 601 29.99 -21.76 4.74
N ALA A 602 31.03 -21.11 4.23
CA ALA A 602 32.42 -21.49 4.49
C ALA A 602 32.77 -21.45 5.99
N ASP A 603 32.19 -20.51 6.73
CA ASP A 603 32.37 -20.37 8.18
C ASP A 603 31.40 -21.25 9.00
N GLY A 604 30.52 -22.03 8.36
CA GLY A 604 29.49 -22.84 9.03
C GLY A 604 28.43 -22.02 9.76
N ARG A 605 28.27 -20.74 9.40
CA ARG A 605 27.41 -19.79 10.10
C ARG A 605 25.99 -19.74 9.58
N LEU A 606 25.73 -20.30 8.39
CA LEU A 606 24.40 -20.30 7.80
C LEU A 606 23.46 -21.33 8.45
N GLU A 607 23.99 -22.44 8.98
CA GLU A 607 23.18 -23.55 9.52
C GLU A 607 22.33 -23.15 10.73
N ASP A 608 22.91 -22.34 11.62
CA ASP A 608 22.28 -21.83 12.85
C ASP A 608 21.83 -20.37 12.71
N ALA A 609 21.61 -19.88 11.49
CA ALA A 609 21.21 -18.50 11.24
C ALA A 609 19.82 -18.35 10.62
N ALA A 610 19.23 -17.18 10.85
CA ALA A 610 18.13 -16.68 10.04
C ALA A 610 18.68 -15.66 9.04
N LEU A 611 18.36 -15.86 7.75
CA LEU A 611 18.60 -14.86 6.71
C LEU A 611 17.27 -14.29 6.24
N VAL A 612 17.16 -12.97 6.26
CA VAL A 612 15.99 -12.20 5.82
C VAL A 612 16.40 -11.35 4.64
N PHE A 613 15.79 -11.59 3.49
CA PHE A 613 15.92 -10.73 2.31
C PHE A 613 14.65 -9.89 2.15
N VAL A 614 14.79 -8.56 2.04
CA VAL A 614 13.67 -7.62 1.90
C VAL A 614 14.03 -6.50 0.91
N GLY A 615 13.03 -5.98 0.20
CA GLY A 615 13.18 -4.95 -0.85
C GLY A 615 12.31 -3.71 -0.63
#